data_AF-A0A813TW34-F1
#
_entry.id   AF-A0A813TW34-F1
#
_cell.length_a   1.000
_cell.length_b   1.000
_cell.length_c   1.000
_cell.angle_alpha   90.00
_cell.angle_beta   90.00
_cell.angle_gamma   90.00
#
_symmetry.space_group_name_H-M   'P 1'
#
loop_
_entity.id
_entity.type
_entity.pdbx_description
1 polymer ?
#
loop_
_entity_poly.entity_id
_entity_poly.type
_entity_poly.pdbx_seq_one_letter_code
_entity_poly.pdbx_strand_id
1 'polypeptide(L)'
;MLSLPSSNNDDNDSNIVDLLYHLCKENEIETVRSILPYIDNINIINKIQSSTGSTCLHVACYYGHQHMVQLLLEYGALHSIRNLRHNLTPYEEVYTDDIKQLFIEHRKLFSNNNFDYDYIEWSVVGDDLLGKRREFRQAIDLYKTYNNHHLVSKLLAEVIHYYLNEYLINEINDTGNPEDQITREQIETIEGYFKEAIEKQDYLTYFIKAYTLTNCFYKILNKHLALYVLQYFDTTKDFSSNYRLVNCLVHIVTLLIYHPNLPQYRYQGLCYRGMRITQNDLDQYLANQHILNRSFLSASIDCEVAKMFAGEGQQSKMRHTPKDHCALQYSCLCQYLIKQNLTAINIESLSSRPDEKEILILPFTVFKVISIKRNYLDDPTASISIEIELEECEDPNDNKNESENKEIPRTSLSSTSDDIKDVEEYVKFKQRKCRLYGIIGFLAFAILLGLTFIFVFIFVIQKHSTKKTTNMTTPTTENDNDDDYSLPQGCPNILKRSSWNARPYRYRGDLATLPVTDIVVHQLEGYKSIMNHQDCMKQIKEVQDYHMDAEKWDDIGYNFLLCDDSDDQQQIYTGRGWTFVGAHCKVYNTKSLGKNEFLF
;
A
#
# COMPACT_ATOMS: atom_id res chain seq x y z
N MET A 1 -17.90 1.17 -46.15
CA MET A 1 -17.65 2.61 -45.90
C MET A 1 -18.89 3.21 -45.26
N LEU A 2 -18.86 3.41 -43.95
CA LEU A 2 -19.75 4.35 -43.26
C LEU A 2 -18.83 5.43 -42.70
N SER A 3 -19.05 6.67 -43.12
CA SER A 3 -18.26 7.83 -42.69
C SER A 3 -18.77 8.31 -41.33
N LEU A 4 -17.94 8.20 -40.30
CA LEU A 4 -18.23 8.85 -39.01
C LEU A 4 -18.03 10.37 -39.18
N PRO A 5 -19.00 11.21 -38.76
CA PRO A 5 -18.84 12.66 -38.77
C PRO A 5 -17.95 13.12 -37.62
N SER A 6 -17.24 14.24 -37.82
CA SER A 6 -16.54 14.95 -36.75
C SER A 6 -17.54 15.64 -35.82
N SER A 7 -17.89 15.00 -34.71
CA SER A 7 -18.60 15.58 -33.57
C SER A 7 -17.83 15.32 -32.27
N ASN A 8 -18.14 16.08 -31.22
CA ASN A 8 -17.42 16.05 -29.94
C ASN A 8 -17.29 14.63 -29.37
N ASN A 9 -16.14 14.34 -28.74
CA ASN A 9 -15.85 13.01 -28.20
C ASN A 9 -16.91 12.53 -27.18
N ASP A 10 -17.50 13.44 -26.39
CA ASP A 10 -18.52 13.10 -25.40
C ASP A 10 -19.85 12.62 -26.00
N ASP A 11 -20.25 13.19 -27.16
CA ASP A 11 -21.44 12.74 -27.89
C ASP A 11 -21.23 11.31 -28.43
N ASN A 12 -20.02 11.03 -28.92
CA ASN A 12 -19.66 9.69 -29.42
C ASN A 12 -19.59 8.67 -28.28
N ASP A 13 -18.94 9.00 -27.16
CA ASP A 13 -18.90 8.20 -25.94
C ASP A 13 -20.33 7.90 -25.42
N SER A 14 -21.25 8.87 -25.42
CA SER A 14 -22.63 8.65 -24.98
C SER A 14 -23.37 7.67 -25.89
N ASN A 15 -23.25 7.83 -27.21
CA ASN A 15 -23.87 6.93 -28.18
C ASN A 15 -23.35 5.48 -28.05
N ILE A 16 -22.06 5.29 -27.76
CA ILE A 16 -21.48 3.96 -27.54
C ILE A 16 -21.98 3.34 -26.22
N VAL A 17 -22.12 4.11 -25.15
CA VAL A 17 -22.70 3.64 -23.87
C VAL A 17 -24.15 3.20 -24.06
N ASP A 18 -24.96 4.00 -24.76
CA ASP A 18 -26.35 3.65 -25.05
C ASP A 18 -26.43 2.36 -25.90
N LEU A 19 -25.59 2.25 -26.94
CA LEU A 19 -25.51 1.05 -27.78
C LEU A 19 -25.13 -0.21 -26.98
N LEU A 20 -24.06 -0.16 -26.18
CA LEU A 20 -23.63 -1.28 -25.34
C LEU A 20 -24.69 -1.66 -24.32
N TYR A 21 -25.32 -0.68 -23.67
CA TYR A 21 -26.40 -0.93 -22.72
C TYR A 21 -27.56 -1.68 -23.39
N HIS A 22 -27.96 -1.26 -24.60
CA HIS A 22 -29.00 -1.95 -25.37
C HIS A 22 -28.59 -3.38 -25.75
N LEU A 23 -27.36 -3.60 -26.23
CA LEU A 23 -26.87 -4.94 -26.56
C LEU A 23 -26.77 -5.86 -25.32
N CYS A 24 -26.34 -5.31 -24.17
CA CYS A 24 -26.29 -6.04 -22.90
C CYS A 24 -27.69 -6.38 -22.39
N LYS A 25 -28.68 -5.50 -22.59
CA LYS A 25 -30.09 -5.71 -22.22
C LYS A 25 -30.75 -6.81 -23.05
N GLU A 26 -30.55 -6.80 -24.37
CA GLU A 26 -31.14 -7.80 -25.28
C GLU A 26 -30.31 -9.10 -25.38
N ASN A 27 -29.20 -9.22 -24.62
CA ASN A 27 -28.31 -10.37 -24.56
C ASN A 27 -27.58 -10.72 -25.88
N GLU A 28 -27.19 -9.70 -26.64
CA GLU A 28 -26.48 -9.83 -27.92
C GLU A 28 -24.98 -10.14 -27.72
N ILE A 29 -24.68 -11.25 -27.05
CA ILE A 29 -23.34 -11.63 -26.55
C ILE A 29 -22.27 -11.57 -27.65
N GLU A 30 -22.52 -12.15 -28.82
CA GLU A 30 -21.53 -12.19 -29.91
C GLU A 30 -21.26 -10.81 -30.49
N THR A 31 -22.29 -9.96 -30.56
CA THR A 31 -22.15 -8.55 -30.98
C THR A 31 -21.32 -7.78 -29.96
N VAL A 32 -21.60 -7.94 -28.66
CA VAL A 32 -20.81 -7.32 -27.58
C VAL A 32 -19.35 -7.81 -27.60
N ARG A 33 -19.12 -9.13 -27.69
CA ARG A 33 -17.80 -9.75 -27.80
C ARG A 33 -17.02 -9.24 -29.02
N SER A 34 -17.70 -8.95 -30.14
CA SER A 34 -17.08 -8.40 -31.34
C SER A 34 -16.71 -6.92 -31.25
N ILE A 35 -17.38 -6.14 -30.38
CA ILE A 35 -17.20 -4.69 -30.27
C ILE A 35 -16.24 -4.33 -29.13
N LEU A 36 -16.28 -5.06 -28.00
CA LEU A 36 -15.44 -4.78 -26.82
C LEU A 36 -13.93 -4.62 -27.13
N PRO A 37 -13.29 -5.42 -28.00
CA PRO A 37 -11.88 -5.24 -28.35
C PRO A 37 -11.53 -3.95 -29.11
N TYR A 38 -12.53 -3.28 -29.71
CA TYR A 38 -12.37 -2.04 -30.49
C TYR A 38 -12.83 -0.79 -29.75
N ILE A 39 -13.13 -0.90 -28.46
CA ILE A 39 -13.47 0.24 -27.61
C ILE A 39 -12.17 0.78 -26.98
N ASP A 40 -11.55 1.75 -27.67
CA ASP A 40 -10.31 2.42 -27.25
C ASP A 40 -10.39 3.10 -25.87
N ASN A 41 -11.60 3.28 -25.33
CA ASN A 41 -11.89 3.96 -24.07
C ASN A 41 -12.45 2.97 -23.05
N ILE A 42 -11.56 2.25 -22.35
CA ILE A 42 -11.84 1.19 -21.37
C ILE A 42 -12.87 1.55 -20.26
N ASN A 43 -13.15 2.84 -20.08
CA ASN A 43 -14.12 3.33 -19.09
C ASN A 43 -15.57 3.31 -19.60
N ILE A 44 -15.82 3.10 -20.89
CA ILE A 44 -17.18 3.08 -21.47
C ILE A 44 -18.04 1.95 -20.89
N ILE A 45 -17.48 0.75 -20.70
CA ILE A 45 -18.19 -0.41 -20.08
C ILE A 45 -18.70 -0.10 -18.66
N ASN A 46 -18.01 0.82 -17.98
CA ASN A 46 -18.25 1.26 -16.61
C ASN A 46 -19.04 2.57 -16.50
N LYS A 47 -19.29 3.27 -17.61
CA LYS A 47 -20.04 4.52 -17.62
C LYS A 47 -21.52 4.24 -17.35
N ILE A 48 -22.11 5.03 -16.46
CA ILE A 48 -23.53 4.93 -16.13
C ILE A 48 -24.34 5.53 -17.28
N GLN A 49 -25.32 4.79 -17.80
CA GLN A 49 -26.21 5.27 -18.84
C GLN A 49 -27.14 6.36 -18.29
N SER A 50 -27.15 7.54 -18.91
CA SER A 50 -27.87 8.73 -18.43
C SER A 50 -29.38 8.54 -18.27
N SER A 51 -29.99 7.70 -19.11
CA SER A 51 -31.44 7.46 -19.13
C SER A 51 -31.91 6.50 -18.02
N THR A 52 -31.16 5.42 -17.78
CA THR A 52 -31.52 4.36 -16.82
C THR A 52 -30.83 4.49 -15.46
N GLY A 53 -29.72 5.22 -15.39
CA GLY A 53 -28.92 5.34 -14.18
C GLY A 53 -28.14 4.07 -13.82
N SER A 54 -27.98 3.13 -14.75
CA SER A 54 -27.32 1.83 -14.55
C SER A 54 -26.16 1.62 -15.53
N THR A 55 -25.23 0.71 -15.22
CA THR A 55 -24.15 0.29 -16.14
C THR A 55 -24.54 -0.95 -16.93
N CYS A 56 -23.73 -1.33 -17.92
CA CYS A 56 -23.89 -2.58 -18.68
C CYS A 56 -23.94 -3.83 -17.77
N LEU A 57 -23.16 -3.86 -16.69
CA LEU A 57 -23.13 -4.98 -15.74
C LEU A 57 -24.39 -5.04 -14.87
N HIS A 58 -24.93 -3.89 -14.43
CA HIS A 58 -26.21 -3.84 -13.72
C HIS A 58 -27.34 -4.41 -14.57
N VAL A 59 -27.44 -4.02 -15.85
CA VAL A 59 -28.51 -4.51 -16.73
C VAL A 59 -28.35 -6.01 -17.05
N ALA A 60 -27.12 -6.49 -17.26
CA ALA A 60 -26.88 -7.93 -17.40
C ALA A 60 -27.27 -8.74 -16.15
N CYS A 61 -26.99 -8.22 -14.95
CA CYS A 61 -27.42 -8.83 -13.68
C CYS A 61 -28.95 -8.83 -13.51
N TYR A 62 -29.59 -7.68 -13.77
CA TYR A 62 -31.03 -7.50 -13.61
C TYR A 62 -31.85 -8.45 -14.49
N TYR A 63 -31.45 -8.63 -15.75
CA TYR A 63 -32.13 -9.54 -16.69
C TYR A 63 -31.66 -11.01 -16.57
N GLY A 64 -30.69 -11.32 -15.71
CA GLY A 64 -30.23 -12.69 -15.48
C GLY A 64 -29.33 -13.27 -16.59
N HIS A 65 -28.63 -12.41 -17.34
CA HIS A 65 -27.83 -12.81 -18.50
C HIS A 65 -26.45 -13.34 -18.08
N GLN A 66 -26.40 -14.56 -17.53
CA GLN A 66 -25.19 -15.16 -16.94
C GLN A 66 -23.93 -15.05 -17.81
N HIS A 67 -23.97 -15.46 -19.08
CA HIS A 67 -22.83 -15.37 -19.99
C HIS A 67 -22.44 -13.93 -20.36
N MET A 68 -23.40 -12.99 -20.36
CA MET A 68 -23.11 -11.56 -20.54
C MET A 68 -22.46 -10.98 -19.28
N VAL A 69 -22.92 -11.36 -18.08
CA VAL A 69 -22.25 -10.98 -16.81
C VAL A 69 -20.81 -11.47 -16.79
N GLN A 70 -20.57 -12.73 -17.17
CA GLN A 70 -19.23 -13.28 -17.30
C GLN A 70 -18.39 -12.47 -18.31
N LEU A 71 -18.88 -12.26 -19.54
CA LEU A 71 -18.17 -11.50 -20.57
C LEU A 71 -17.86 -10.05 -20.12
N LEU A 72 -18.78 -9.39 -19.42
CA LEU A 72 -18.57 -8.04 -18.93
C LEU A 72 -17.53 -8.00 -17.80
N LEU A 73 -17.53 -8.98 -16.89
CA LEU A 73 -16.50 -9.13 -15.85
C LEU A 73 -15.11 -9.38 -16.46
N GLU A 74 -15.02 -10.32 -17.42
CA GLU A 74 -13.81 -10.61 -18.20
C GLU A 74 -13.24 -9.37 -18.93
N TYR A 75 -14.10 -8.42 -19.32
CA TYR A 75 -13.70 -7.15 -19.94
C TYR A 75 -13.66 -5.97 -18.97
N GLY A 76 -13.58 -6.22 -17.66
CA GLY A 76 -13.27 -5.21 -16.64
C GLY A 76 -14.46 -4.37 -16.15
N ALA A 77 -15.68 -4.87 -16.26
CA ALA A 77 -16.86 -4.21 -15.70
C ALA A 77 -16.87 -4.25 -14.16
N LEU A 78 -17.07 -3.09 -13.53
CA LEU A 78 -17.03 -2.89 -12.09
C LEU A 78 -18.31 -3.36 -11.41
N HIS A 79 -18.16 -4.37 -10.55
CA HIS A 79 -19.21 -4.84 -9.65
C HIS A 79 -19.36 -3.99 -8.37
N SER A 80 -18.59 -2.91 -8.24
CA SER A 80 -18.61 -1.98 -7.11
C SER A 80 -19.41 -0.70 -7.37
N ILE A 81 -19.65 -0.33 -8.63
CA ILE A 81 -20.43 0.87 -9.00
C ILE A 81 -21.84 0.69 -8.47
N ARG A 82 -22.47 1.76 -7.95
CA ARG A 82 -23.87 1.74 -7.53
C ARG A 82 -24.74 2.47 -8.55
N ASN A 83 -25.85 1.87 -8.96
CA ASN A 83 -26.82 2.49 -9.86
C ASN A 83 -27.47 3.74 -9.22
N LEU A 84 -27.83 4.74 -10.02
CA LEU A 84 -28.34 6.04 -9.53
C LEU A 84 -29.77 5.97 -9.00
N ARG A 85 -30.56 4.98 -9.45
CA ARG A 85 -32.00 4.86 -9.12
C ARG A 85 -32.26 4.13 -7.81
N HIS A 86 -31.48 3.07 -7.53
CA HIS A 86 -31.69 2.19 -6.38
C HIS A 86 -30.49 2.16 -5.42
N ASN A 87 -29.36 2.77 -5.81
CA ASN A 87 -28.10 2.75 -5.05
C ASN A 87 -27.60 1.31 -4.80
N LEU A 88 -27.95 0.36 -5.67
CA LEU A 88 -27.52 -1.04 -5.60
C LEU A 88 -26.26 -1.25 -6.46
N THR A 89 -25.38 -2.16 -6.05
CA THR A 89 -24.32 -2.69 -6.94
C THR A 89 -24.87 -3.76 -7.89
N PRO A 90 -24.16 -4.14 -8.98
CA PRO A 90 -24.59 -5.23 -9.84
C PRO A 90 -24.81 -6.53 -9.08
N TYR A 91 -23.95 -6.85 -8.10
CA TYR A 91 -24.11 -8.02 -7.23
C TYR A 91 -25.38 -7.97 -6.38
N GLU A 92 -25.73 -6.80 -5.84
CA GLU A 92 -26.97 -6.59 -5.07
C GLU A 92 -28.23 -6.60 -5.97
N GLU A 93 -28.08 -6.41 -7.28
CA GLU A 93 -29.15 -6.47 -8.28
C GLU A 93 -29.37 -7.89 -8.85
N VAL A 94 -28.56 -8.89 -8.44
CA VAL A 94 -28.69 -10.30 -8.87
C VAL A 94 -29.80 -11.06 -8.13
N TYR A 95 -30.74 -11.62 -8.90
CA TYR A 95 -31.79 -12.52 -8.38
C TYR A 95 -31.36 -13.99 -8.27
N THR A 96 -30.44 -14.47 -9.10
CA THR A 96 -30.06 -15.89 -9.22
C THR A 96 -28.72 -16.22 -8.55
N ASP A 97 -28.64 -17.32 -7.81
CA ASP A 97 -27.42 -17.67 -7.09
C ASP A 97 -26.27 -18.09 -8.04
N ASP A 98 -26.57 -18.61 -9.24
CA ASP A 98 -25.56 -18.91 -10.27
C ASP A 98 -24.77 -17.67 -10.71
N ILE A 99 -25.42 -16.50 -10.80
CA ILE A 99 -24.77 -15.25 -11.17
C ILE A 99 -24.02 -14.65 -9.98
N LYS A 100 -24.53 -14.80 -8.74
CA LYS A 100 -23.75 -14.45 -7.53
C LYS A 100 -22.48 -15.28 -7.42
N GLN A 101 -22.58 -16.56 -7.79
CA GLN A 101 -21.46 -17.48 -7.83
C GLN A 101 -20.41 -17.03 -8.86
N LEU A 102 -20.79 -16.48 -10.03
CA LEU A 102 -19.83 -15.87 -10.95
C LEU A 102 -19.02 -14.73 -10.31
N PHE A 103 -19.63 -13.86 -9.50
CA PHE A 103 -18.87 -12.82 -8.78
C PHE A 103 -17.91 -13.40 -7.75
N ILE A 104 -18.30 -14.49 -7.07
CA ILE A 104 -17.46 -15.20 -6.10
C ILE A 104 -16.31 -15.95 -6.80
N GLU A 105 -16.56 -16.55 -7.96
CA GLU A 105 -15.56 -17.26 -8.77
C GLU A 105 -14.58 -16.29 -9.43
N HIS A 106 -15.08 -15.18 -9.99
CA HIS A 106 -14.25 -14.08 -10.46
C HIS A 106 -13.34 -13.55 -9.36
N ARG A 107 -13.85 -13.37 -8.12
CA ARG A 107 -13.03 -13.01 -6.96
C ARG A 107 -11.97 -14.07 -6.63
N LYS A 108 -12.31 -15.36 -6.66
CA LYS A 108 -11.40 -16.48 -6.36
C LYS A 108 -10.32 -16.72 -7.42
N LEU A 109 -10.52 -16.28 -8.67
CA LEU A 109 -9.48 -16.34 -9.70
C LEU A 109 -8.24 -15.52 -9.32
N PHE A 110 -8.40 -14.47 -8.51
CA PHE A 110 -7.30 -13.67 -7.99
C PHE A 110 -6.60 -14.32 -6.77
N SER A 111 -7.34 -15.05 -5.94
CA SER A 111 -6.82 -15.71 -4.73
C SER A 111 -5.99 -16.98 -5.02
N ASN A 112 -6.19 -17.63 -6.16
CA ASN A 112 -5.69 -18.99 -6.42
C ASN A 112 -4.25 -19.07 -6.98
N ASN A 113 -3.54 -17.94 -7.09
CA ASN A 113 -2.14 -17.91 -7.47
C ASN A 113 -1.24 -18.24 -6.27
N ASN A 114 -1.17 -19.53 -5.92
CA ASN A 114 -0.13 -20.12 -5.06
C ASN A 114 1.27 -19.99 -5.72
N PHE A 115 1.78 -18.78 -5.79
CA PHE A 115 3.22 -18.52 -5.92
C PHE A 115 3.82 -18.49 -4.53
N ASP A 116 3.86 -19.68 -3.94
CA ASP A 116 4.71 -20.01 -2.80
C ASP A 116 6.17 -19.71 -3.23
N TYR A 117 6.82 -18.77 -2.56
CA TYR A 117 8.24 -18.41 -2.64
C TYR A 117 8.99 -18.71 -3.97
N ASP A 118 8.88 -17.82 -4.96
CA ASP A 118 9.96 -17.46 -5.93
C ASP A 118 9.41 -16.45 -6.99
N TYR A 119 9.54 -15.14 -6.75
CA TYR A 119 9.37 -14.12 -7.79
C TYR A 119 10.63 -13.28 -7.96
N ILE A 120 11.26 -13.41 -9.13
CA ILE A 120 12.43 -12.62 -9.52
C ILE A 120 11.95 -11.40 -10.30
N GLU A 121 12.36 -10.20 -9.90
CA GLU A 121 11.92 -8.93 -10.51
C GLU A 121 12.35 -8.74 -11.97
N TRP A 122 13.26 -9.57 -12.48
CA TRP A 122 13.73 -9.61 -13.86
C TRP A 122 13.42 -10.95 -14.53
N SER A 123 13.73 -11.08 -15.82
CA SER A 123 13.44 -12.29 -16.61
C SER A 123 14.42 -12.50 -17.77
N VAL A 124 14.60 -13.77 -18.15
CA VAL A 124 15.46 -14.23 -19.26
C VAL A 124 14.59 -14.50 -20.50
N VAL A 125 14.07 -13.45 -21.12
CA VAL A 125 13.06 -13.55 -22.19
C VAL A 125 13.67 -13.81 -23.59
N GLY A 126 14.53 -14.81 -23.73
CA GLY A 126 15.10 -15.26 -25.02
C GLY A 126 16.12 -14.30 -25.65
N ASP A 127 16.46 -14.57 -26.92
CA ASP A 127 17.70 -14.07 -27.53
C ASP A 127 17.74 -12.57 -27.89
N ASP A 128 16.59 -11.88 -28.02
CA ASP A 128 16.53 -10.44 -28.32
C ASP A 128 15.72 -9.64 -27.28
N LEU A 129 16.34 -9.41 -26.12
CA LEU A 129 15.76 -8.57 -25.07
C LEU A 129 15.69 -7.08 -25.44
N LEU A 130 16.59 -6.60 -26.31
CA LEU A 130 16.56 -5.20 -26.76
C LEU A 130 15.42 -4.95 -27.75
N GLY A 131 15.14 -5.90 -28.65
CA GLY A 131 13.94 -5.92 -29.48
C GLY A 131 12.68 -5.86 -28.64
N LYS A 132 12.55 -6.75 -27.65
CA LYS A 132 11.38 -6.76 -26.75
C LYS A 132 11.25 -5.48 -25.93
N ARG A 133 12.35 -4.92 -25.42
CA ARG A 133 12.35 -3.58 -24.78
C ARG A 133 11.79 -2.50 -25.71
N ARG A 134 12.16 -2.50 -27.01
CA ARG A 134 11.61 -1.57 -28.01
C ARG A 134 10.14 -1.82 -28.25
N GLU A 135 9.71 -3.06 -28.44
CA GLU A 135 8.29 -3.43 -28.63
C GLU A 135 7.44 -2.98 -27.44
N PHE A 136 7.88 -3.23 -26.21
CA PHE A 136 7.17 -2.81 -25.00
C PHE A 136 7.10 -1.29 -24.90
N ARG A 137 8.23 -0.58 -25.12
CA ARG A 137 8.23 0.90 -25.16
C ARG A 137 7.36 1.48 -26.27
N GLN A 138 7.29 0.85 -27.45
CA GLN A 138 6.43 1.29 -28.55
C GLN A 138 4.95 1.07 -28.25
N ALA A 139 4.59 -0.05 -27.60
CA ALA A 139 3.21 -0.28 -27.16
C ALA A 139 2.79 0.71 -26.05
N ILE A 140 3.70 1.06 -25.13
CA ILE A 140 3.46 2.08 -24.09
C ILE A 140 3.48 3.50 -24.70
N ASP A 141 4.26 3.77 -25.75
CA ASP A 141 4.28 5.05 -26.50
C ASP A 141 2.89 5.40 -27.08
N LEU A 142 2.06 4.40 -27.43
CA LEU A 142 0.68 4.61 -27.88
C LEU A 142 -0.21 5.20 -26.77
N TYR A 143 0.19 5.06 -25.50
CA TYR A 143 -0.44 5.65 -24.32
C TYR A 143 0.25 6.96 -23.87
N LYS A 144 0.85 7.74 -24.79
CA LYS A 144 1.36 9.10 -24.51
C LYS A 144 0.22 10.08 -24.19
N THR A 145 -0.24 10.03 -22.94
CA THR A 145 -1.43 10.73 -22.44
C THR A 145 -1.13 12.03 -21.69
N TYR A 146 0.14 12.34 -21.40
CA TYR A 146 0.52 13.47 -20.52
C TYR A 146 0.05 14.87 -20.95
N ASN A 147 -0.09 15.11 -22.26
CA ASN A 147 -0.65 16.37 -22.76
C ASN A 147 -2.16 16.51 -22.46
N ASN A 148 -2.82 15.44 -22.03
CA ASN A 148 -4.21 15.38 -21.64
C ASN A 148 -4.31 15.04 -20.14
N HIS A 149 -4.13 16.06 -19.32
CA HIS A 149 -4.28 16.04 -17.86
C HIS A 149 -5.56 15.33 -17.37
N HIS A 150 -6.70 15.55 -18.04
CA HIS A 150 -7.95 14.87 -17.74
C HIS A 150 -7.85 13.35 -17.93
N LEU A 151 -7.21 12.89 -19.01
CA LEU A 151 -6.96 11.47 -19.25
C LEU A 151 -6.01 10.87 -18.21
N VAL A 152 -4.91 11.54 -17.86
CA VAL A 152 -4.00 11.08 -16.79
C VAL A 152 -4.74 10.94 -15.44
N SER A 153 -5.55 11.94 -15.07
CA SER A 153 -6.38 11.87 -13.86
C SER A 153 -7.40 10.74 -13.90
N LYS A 154 -7.95 10.39 -15.08
CA LYS A 154 -8.85 9.25 -15.30
C LYS A 154 -8.13 7.91 -15.11
N LEU A 155 -6.91 7.76 -15.63
CA LEU A 155 -6.09 6.55 -15.45
C LEU A 155 -5.72 6.34 -13.97
N LEU A 156 -5.35 7.41 -13.25
CA LEU A 156 -5.09 7.34 -11.81
C LEU A 156 -6.34 7.04 -10.99
N ALA A 157 -7.51 7.56 -11.38
CA ALA A 157 -8.78 7.21 -10.75
C ALA A 157 -9.11 5.71 -10.91
N GLU A 158 -8.77 5.10 -12.05
CA GLU A 158 -8.90 3.66 -12.24
C GLU A 158 -7.90 2.86 -11.37
N VAL A 159 -6.65 3.30 -11.24
CA VAL A 159 -5.67 2.68 -10.33
C VAL A 159 -6.14 2.76 -8.87
N ILE A 160 -6.66 3.91 -8.43
CA ILE A 160 -7.28 4.07 -7.11
C ILE A 160 -8.43 3.07 -6.94
N HIS A 161 -9.37 3.07 -7.89
CA HIS A 161 -10.63 2.36 -7.72
C HIS A 161 -10.48 0.84 -7.84
N TYR A 162 -9.74 0.36 -8.83
CA TYR A 162 -9.56 -1.07 -9.07
C TYR A 162 -8.34 -1.64 -8.34
N TYR A 163 -7.13 -1.11 -8.58
CA TYR A 163 -5.94 -1.72 -8.00
C TYR A 163 -5.88 -1.56 -6.47
N LEU A 164 -6.05 -0.33 -5.96
CA LEU A 164 -5.98 -0.08 -4.51
C LEU A 164 -7.25 -0.57 -3.78
N ASN A 165 -8.43 -0.10 -4.18
CA ASN A 165 -9.66 -0.29 -3.41
C ASN A 165 -10.42 -1.61 -3.68
N GLU A 166 -10.09 -2.35 -4.75
CA GLU A 166 -10.74 -3.63 -5.08
C GLU A 166 -9.74 -4.79 -5.00
N TYR A 167 -8.65 -4.75 -5.77
CA TYR A 167 -7.68 -5.84 -5.85
C TYR A 167 -6.89 -6.02 -4.54
N LEU A 168 -6.17 -4.98 -4.07
CA LEU A 168 -5.37 -5.09 -2.84
C LEU A 168 -6.24 -5.33 -1.60
N ILE A 169 -7.43 -4.71 -1.50
CA ILE A 169 -8.36 -5.00 -0.39
C ILE A 169 -8.85 -6.47 -0.43
N ASN A 170 -9.03 -7.07 -1.60
CA ASN A 170 -9.40 -8.49 -1.68
C ASN A 170 -8.26 -9.43 -1.27
N GLU A 171 -7.00 -9.19 -1.68
CA GLU A 171 -5.85 -10.05 -1.28
C GLU A 171 -5.64 -10.13 0.24
N ILE A 172 -5.95 -9.06 1.00
CA ILE A 172 -5.91 -9.06 2.48
C ILE A 172 -6.86 -10.13 3.07
N ASN A 173 -8.00 -10.38 2.42
CA ASN A 173 -9.02 -11.27 2.98
C ASN A 173 -8.76 -12.76 2.71
N ASP A 174 -7.83 -13.09 1.82
CA ASP A 174 -7.59 -14.47 1.34
C ASP A 174 -6.26 -15.08 1.83
N THR A 175 -5.35 -14.30 2.41
CA THR A 175 -4.02 -14.77 2.81
C THR A 175 -3.88 -14.97 4.32
N GLY A 176 -3.51 -16.19 4.74
CA GLY A 176 -3.43 -16.59 6.16
C GLY A 176 -2.12 -16.24 6.88
N ASN A 177 -1.28 -15.36 6.33
CA ASN A 177 0.03 -15.02 6.89
C ASN A 177 0.18 -13.48 7.05
N PRO A 178 0.25 -12.93 8.28
CA PRO A 178 0.14 -11.48 8.49
C PRO A 178 1.34 -10.63 8.04
N GLU A 179 2.56 -11.18 8.03
CA GLU A 179 3.80 -10.37 8.05
C GLU A 179 4.10 -9.58 6.75
N ASP A 180 3.51 -9.95 5.61
CA ASP A 180 3.72 -9.28 4.31
C ASP A 180 2.46 -8.57 3.76
N GLN A 181 1.36 -8.54 4.53
CA GLN A 181 0.10 -7.94 4.06
C GLN A 181 0.07 -6.42 4.24
N ILE A 182 -0.47 -5.74 3.23
CA ILE A 182 -0.79 -4.30 3.31
C ILE A 182 -2.05 -4.10 4.15
N THR A 183 -2.03 -3.16 5.10
CA THR A 183 -3.24 -2.89 5.89
C THR A 183 -4.20 -1.99 5.12
N ARG A 184 -5.49 -2.05 5.49
CA ARG A 184 -6.49 -1.13 4.92
C ARG A 184 -6.14 0.35 5.15
N GLU A 185 -5.60 0.69 6.31
CA GLU A 185 -5.13 2.05 6.63
C GLU A 185 -3.96 2.48 5.72
N GLN A 186 -3.04 1.56 5.41
CA GLN A 186 -1.96 1.82 4.45
C GLN A 186 -2.52 2.05 3.04
N ILE A 187 -3.52 1.25 2.60
CA ILE A 187 -4.23 1.47 1.32
C ILE A 187 -4.89 2.85 1.31
N GLU A 188 -5.63 3.23 2.36
CA GLU A 188 -6.30 4.54 2.45
C GLU A 188 -5.30 5.71 2.45
N THR A 189 -4.10 5.52 3.04
CA THR A 189 -2.99 6.47 2.98
C THR A 189 -2.44 6.63 1.56
N ILE A 190 -2.18 5.53 0.85
CA ILE A 190 -1.71 5.52 -0.55
C ILE A 190 -2.76 6.15 -1.47
N GLU A 191 -4.03 5.80 -1.28
CA GLU A 191 -5.16 6.42 -1.96
C GLU A 191 -5.18 7.94 -1.77
N GLY A 192 -4.83 8.43 -0.58
CA GLY A 192 -4.63 9.85 -0.27
C GLY A 192 -3.58 10.52 -1.17
N TYR A 193 -2.40 9.92 -1.31
CA TYR A 193 -1.37 10.45 -2.22
C TYR A 193 -1.83 10.46 -3.68
N PHE A 194 -2.51 9.41 -4.15
CA PHE A 194 -3.03 9.36 -5.53
C PHE A 194 -4.18 10.37 -5.77
N LYS A 195 -4.99 10.69 -4.74
CA LYS A 195 -5.97 11.79 -4.80
C LYS A 195 -5.29 13.14 -4.87
N GLU A 196 -4.29 13.41 -4.02
CA GLU A 196 -3.52 14.66 -4.09
C GLU A 196 -2.79 14.82 -5.44
N ALA A 197 -2.30 13.72 -6.04
CA ALA A 197 -1.74 13.72 -7.39
C ALA A 197 -2.73 14.26 -8.44
N ILE A 198 -4.00 13.82 -8.35
CA ILE A 198 -5.09 14.27 -9.22
C ILE A 198 -5.47 15.73 -8.92
N GLU A 199 -5.62 16.11 -7.64
CA GLU A 199 -6.04 17.47 -7.26
C GLU A 199 -4.98 18.52 -7.61
N LYS A 200 -3.69 18.20 -7.46
CA LYS A 200 -2.57 19.12 -7.68
C LYS A 200 -1.93 18.98 -9.06
N GLN A 201 -2.35 17.99 -9.85
CA GLN A 201 -1.81 17.69 -11.19
C GLN A 201 -0.29 17.40 -11.18
N ASP A 202 0.21 16.87 -10.06
CA ASP A 202 1.62 16.54 -9.81
C ASP A 202 1.75 15.03 -9.58
N TYR A 203 1.76 14.28 -10.67
CA TYR A 203 1.61 12.83 -10.61
C TYR A 203 2.89 12.11 -10.17
N LEU A 204 4.06 12.59 -10.63
CA LEU A 204 5.35 12.02 -10.29
C LEU A 204 5.67 12.17 -8.80
N THR A 205 5.59 13.38 -8.23
CA THR A 205 5.94 13.62 -6.83
C THR A 205 5.10 12.77 -5.88
N TYR A 206 3.79 12.71 -6.15
CA TYR A 206 2.85 12.01 -5.28
C TYR A 206 2.91 10.48 -5.43
N PHE A 207 3.15 9.98 -6.65
CA PHE A 207 3.45 8.56 -6.83
C PHE A 207 4.73 8.15 -6.08
N ILE A 208 5.82 8.91 -6.22
CA ILE A 208 7.09 8.58 -5.58
C ILE A 208 6.97 8.61 -4.05
N LYS A 209 6.30 9.62 -3.48
CA LYS A 209 6.04 9.66 -2.03
C LYS A 209 5.29 8.43 -1.52
N ALA A 210 4.29 7.95 -2.27
CA ALA A 210 3.52 6.76 -1.94
C ALA A 210 4.35 5.47 -2.10
N TYR A 211 5.18 5.39 -3.15
CA TYR A 211 6.08 4.28 -3.42
C TYR A 211 7.13 4.12 -2.30
N THR A 212 7.75 5.21 -1.85
CA THR A 212 8.80 5.17 -0.81
C THR A 212 8.26 5.31 0.63
N LEU A 213 6.98 5.01 0.87
CA LEU A 213 6.44 4.94 2.24
C LEU A 213 7.09 3.81 3.03
N THR A 214 7.14 3.93 4.35
CA THR A 214 7.54 2.87 5.29
C THR A 214 6.42 1.82 5.45
N ASN A 215 5.96 1.24 4.34
CA ASN A 215 4.99 0.16 4.27
C ASN A 215 5.43 -0.86 3.19
N CYS A 216 4.61 -1.89 2.94
CA CYS A 216 4.90 -2.94 1.96
C CYS A 216 4.46 -2.62 0.52
N PHE A 217 3.95 -1.41 0.22
CA PHE A 217 3.37 -1.08 -1.09
C PHE A 217 4.34 -1.26 -2.26
N TYR A 218 5.60 -0.79 -2.14
CA TYR A 218 6.59 -0.98 -3.20
C TYR A 218 6.87 -2.47 -3.46
N LYS A 219 6.95 -3.30 -2.41
CA LYS A 219 7.15 -4.75 -2.54
C LYS A 219 6.01 -5.39 -3.33
N ILE A 220 4.78 -5.08 -2.94
CA ILE A 220 3.55 -5.62 -3.54
C ILE A 220 3.41 -5.15 -4.99
N LEU A 221 3.62 -3.86 -5.26
CA LEU A 221 3.59 -3.31 -6.61
C LEU A 221 4.67 -3.94 -7.50
N ASN A 222 5.90 -4.11 -7.01
CA ASN A 222 6.97 -4.73 -7.78
C ASN A 222 6.74 -6.24 -8.01
N LYS A 223 6.18 -6.96 -7.03
CA LYS A 223 5.69 -8.34 -7.19
C LYS A 223 4.66 -8.43 -8.32
N HIS A 224 3.65 -7.56 -8.30
CA HIS A 224 2.59 -7.56 -9.33
C HIS A 224 3.12 -7.16 -10.71
N LEU A 225 4.02 -6.17 -10.80
CA LEU A 225 4.71 -5.85 -12.05
C LEU A 225 5.50 -7.05 -12.58
N ALA A 226 6.32 -7.69 -11.74
CA ALA A 226 7.12 -8.85 -12.14
C ALA A 226 6.26 -10.01 -12.65
N LEU A 227 5.16 -10.34 -11.97
CA LEU A 227 4.27 -11.45 -12.35
C LEU A 227 3.42 -11.14 -13.59
N TYR A 228 2.88 -9.93 -13.70
CA TYR A 228 1.77 -9.63 -14.60
C TYR A 228 2.10 -8.66 -15.75
N VAL A 229 3.09 -7.77 -15.63
CA VAL A 229 3.27 -6.68 -16.63
C VAL A 229 3.60 -7.20 -18.04
N LEU A 230 4.32 -8.32 -18.15
CA LEU A 230 4.64 -8.93 -19.44
C LEU A 230 3.43 -9.54 -20.14
N GLN A 231 2.35 -9.85 -19.41
CA GLN A 231 1.13 -10.42 -19.98
C GLN A 231 0.49 -9.44 -20.95
N TYR A 232 0.59 -8.13 -20.70
CA TYR A 232 0.07 -7.06 -21.58
C TYR A 232 0.54 -7.20 -23.03
N PHE A 233 1.76 -7.68 -23.25
CA PHE A 233 2.39 -7.78 -24.56
C PHE A 233 2.32 -9.20 -25.16
N ASP A 234 1.81 -10.19 -24.42
CA ASP A 234 1.71 -11.58 -24.86
C ASP A 234 0.37 -11.84 -25.55
N THR A 235 0.26 -11.43 -26.81
CA THR A 235 -0.94 -11.55 -27.66
C THR A 235 -1.43 -12.99 -27.89
N THR A 236 -0.76 -14.01 -27.33
CA THR A 236 -1.06 -15.43 -27.55
C THR A 236 -1.91 -16.09 -26.46
N LYS A 237 -2.11 -15.43 -25.32
CA LYS A 237 -2.89 -15.95 -24.19
C LYS A 237 -4.28 -15.31 -24.13
N ASP A 238 -5.25 -16.04 -23.58
CA ASP A 238 -6.59 -15.51 -23.35
C ASP A 238 -6.53 -14.53 -22.16
N PHE A 239 -6.73 -13.23 -22.43
CA PHE A 239 -6.43 -12.14 -21.50
C PHE A 239 -7.44 -11.98 -20.36
N SER A 240 -8.55 -12.72 -20.41
CA SER A 240 -9.82 -12.38 -19.76
C SER A 240 -9.79 -12.26 -18.23
N SER A 241 -8.92 -12.98 -17.51
CA SER A 241 -8.95 -12.98 -16.04
C SER A 241 -8.16 -11.86 -15.38
N ASN A 242 -7.06 -11.38 -15.99
CA ASN A 242 -6.13 -10.42 -15.36
C ASN A 242 -5.98 -9.11 -16.13
N TYR A 243 -6.62 -8.95 -17.30
CA TYR A 243 -6.47 -7.80 -18.20
C TYR A 243 -6.45 -6.45 -17.48
N ARG A 244 -7.35 -6.25 -16.50
CA ARG A 244 -7.48 -4.97 -15.82
C ARG A 244 -6.41 -4.69 -14.76
N LEU A 245 -5.96 -5.72 -14.03
CA LEU A 245 -4.79 -5.58 -13.14
C LEU A 245 -3.57 -5.19 -13.97
N VAL A 246 -3.36 -5.92 -15.07
CA VAL A 246 -2.29 -5.65 -16.05
C VAL A 246 -2.37 -4.22 -16.58
N ASN A 247 -3.56 -3.72 -16.94
CA ASN A 247 -3.74 -2.32 -17.37
C ASN A 247 -3.41 -1.31 -16.27
N CYS A 248 -3.88 -1.49 -15.03
CA CYS A 248 -3.52 -0.60 -13.92
C CYS A 248 -2.00 -0.54 -13.69
N LEU A 249 -1.31 -1.68 -13.80
CA LEU A 249 0.14 -1.76 -13.70
C LEU A 249 0.81 -1.03 -14.88
N VAL A 250 0.34 -1.25 -16.11
CA VAL A 250 0.84 -0.55 -17.30
C VAL A 250 0.57 0.95 -17.23
N HIS A 251 -0.56 1.41 -16.68
CA HIS A 251 -0.83 2.83 -16.43
C HIS A 251 0.25 3.40 -15.49
N ILE A 252 0.52 2.76 -14.35
CA ILE A 252 1.58 3.18 -13.40
C ILE A 252 2.94 3.31 -14.11
N VAL A 253 3.33 2.32 -14.93
CA VAL A 253 4.60 2.34 -15.65
C VAL A 253 4.64 3.44 -16.73
N THR A 254 3.56 3.60 -17.49
CA THR A 254 3.38 4.65 -18.53
C THR A 254 3.54 6.04 -17.92
N LEU A 255 2.92 6.26 -16.75
CA LEU A 255 2.97 7.51 -16.02
C LEU A 255 4.42 7.89 -15.67
N LEU A 256 5.21 6.97 -15.14
CA LEU A 256 6.60 7.27 -14.83
C LEU A 256 7.49 7.40 -16.07
N ILE A 257 7.36 6.53 -17.08
CA ILE A 257 8.26 6.56 -18.26
C ILE A 257 8.11 7.85 -19.07
N TYR A 258 6.90 8.42 -19.20
CA TYR A 258 6.65 9.60 -20.03
C TYR A 258 6.41 10.90 -19.26
N HIS A 259 6.66 10.95 -17.95
CA HIS A 259 6.38 12.15 -17.17
C HIS A 259 7.18 13.36 -17.71
N PRO A 260 6.56 14.52 -18.00
CA PRO A 260 7.24 15.64 -18.65
C PRO A 260 8.36 16.26 -17.79
N ASN A 261 8.28 16.11 -16.46
CA ASN A 261 9.33 16.55 -15.54
C ASN A 261 10.42 15.48 -15.27
N LEU A 262 10.28 14.25 -15.78
CA LEU A 262 11.30 13.20 -15.62
C LEU A 262 12.72 13.66 -16.03
N PRO A 263 12.92 14.50 -17.08
CA PRO A 263 14.23 14.98 -17.48
C PRO A 263 15.05 15.72 -16.41
N GLN A 264 14.43 16.26 -15.36
CA GLN A 264 15.15 16.95 -14.28
C GLN A 264 15.70 15.99 -13.20
N TYR A 265 15.25 14.72 -13.21
CA TYR A 265 15.65 13.68 -12.24
C TYR A 265 16.56 12.61 -12.85
N ARG A 266 16.96 12.75 -14.13
CA ARG A 266 17.73 11.75 -14.87
C ARG A 266 19.00 11.35 -14.12
N TYR A 267 19.28 10.05 -14.07
CA TYR A 267 20.50 9.50 -13.48
C TYR A 267 21.32 8.73 -14.52
N GLN A 268 22.64 8.93 -14.47
CA GLN A 268 23.65 8.20 -15.25
C GLN A 268 24.86 7.99 -14.34
N GLY A 269 25.45 6.80 -14.36
CA GLY A 269 26.54 6.43 -13.46
C GLY A 269 26.28 5.14 -12.69
N LEU A 270 26.97 4.98 -11.56
CA LEU A 270 27.05 3.74 -10.81
C LEU A 270 26.17 3.79 -9.55
N CYS A 271 25.17 2.92 -9.48
CA CYS A 271 24.32 2.72 -8.30
C CYS A 271 24.37 1.27 -7.81
N TYR A 272 23.93 1.06 -6.56
CA TYR A 272 24.13 -0.18 -5.83
C TYR A 272 22.82 -0.64 -5.20
N ARG A 273 22.56 -1.94 -5.19
CA ARG A 273 21.42 -2.54 -4.49
C ARG A 273 21.88 -3.71 -3.65
N GLY A 274 21.71 -3.60 -2.34
CA GLY A 274 21.86 -4.75 -1.45
C GLY A 274 20.56 -5.53 -1.33
N MET A 275 20.67 -6.85 -1.26
CA MET A 275 19.54 -7.76 -1.05
C MET A 275 20.01 -9.05 -0.37
N ARG A 276 19.04 -9.82 0.14
CA ARG A 276 19.23 -11.25 0.38
C ARG A 276 18.84 -12.02 -0.88
N ILE A 277 19.65 -13.00 -1.28
CA ILE A 277 19.43 -13.81 -2.48
C ILE A 277 19.48 -15.29 -2.10
N THR A 278 18.58 -16.12 -2.63
CA THR A 278 18.66 -17.58 -2.44
C THR A 278 19.70 -18.20 -3.37
N GLN A 279 20.09 -19.45 -3.14
CA GLN A 279 20.91 -20.19 -4.11
C GLN A 279 20.18 -20.35 -5.46
N ASN A 280 18.87 -20.61 -5.46
CA ASN A 280 18.06 -20.76 -6.68
C ASN A 280 18.08 -19.47 -7.53
N ASP A 281 17.87 -18.32 -6.91
CA ASP A 281 17.91 -17.01 -7.59
C ASP A 281 19.32 -16.72 -8.14
N LEU A 282 20.35 -17.01 -7.34
CA LEU A 282 21.75 -16.79 -7.71
C LEU A 282 22.16 -17.61 -8.94
N ASP A 283 21.68 -18.85 -9.04
CA ASP A 283 21.97 -19.74 -10.17
C ASP A 283 21.31 -19.29 -11.48
N GLN A 284 20.33 -18.37 -11.43
CA GLN A 284 19.77 -17.75 -12.63
C GLN A 284 20.64 -16.61 -13.20
N TYR A 285 21.61 -16.08 -12.44
CA TYR A 285 22.59 -15.12 -12.95
C TYR A 285 23.78 -15.87 -13.57
N LEU A 286 23.99 -15.71 -14.89
CA LEU A 286 25.17 -16.21 -15.58
C LEU A 286 26.00 -15.05 -16.16
N ALA A 287 27.33 -15.12 -16.08
CA ALA A 287 28.20 -14.11 -16.65
C ALA A 287 28.03 -14.01 -18.18
N ASN A 288 27.98 -12.79 -18.70
CA ASN A 288 27.63 -12.40 -20.07
C ASN A 288 26.16 -12.60 -20.49
N GLN A 289 25.28 -13.08 -19.61
CA GLN A 289 23.84 -13.15 -19.88
C GLN A 289 23.21 -11.76 -19.87
N HIS A 290 22.13 -11.60 -20.63
CA HIS A 290 21.29 -10.40 -20.60
C HIS A 290 20.03 -10.69 -19.79
N ILE A 291 19.62 -9.74 -18.95
CA ILE A 291 18.40 -9.80 -18.14
C ILE A 291 17.53 -8.58 -18.41
N LEU A 292 16.21 -8.77 -18.44
CA LEU A 292 15.23 -7.71 -18.58
C LEU A 292 14.54 -7.46 -17.24
N ASN A 293 14.69 -6.25 -16.71
CA ASN A 293 13.93 -5.79 -15.54
C ASN A 293 12.42 -5.68 -15.86
N ARG A 294 11.55 -6.21 -14.99
CA ARG A 294 10.08 -6.16 -15.14
C ARG A 294 9.40 -5.15 -14.20
N SER A 295 10.00 -4.82 -13.07
CA SER A 295 9.43 -3.92 -12.05
C SER A 295 10.22 -2.62 -11.94
N PHE A 296 9.93 -1.79 -10.95
CA PHE A 296 10.90 -0.79 -10.52
C PHE A 296 12.01 -1.50 -9.73
N LEU A 297 13.27 -1.06 -9.87
CA LEU A 297 14.36 -1.51 -9.00
C LEU A 297 14.87 -0.32 -8.20
N SER A 298 14.71 -0.41 -6.88
CA SER A 298 15.28 0.54 -5.94
C SER A 298 16.77 0.23 -5.73
N ALA A 299 17.63 1.17 -6.09
CA ALA A 299 19.06 1.17 -5.80
C ALA A 299 19.42 2.45 -5.02
N SER A 300 20.61 2.53 -4.43
CA SER A 300 21.16 3.75 -3.86
C SER A 300 22.39 4.20 -4.65
N ILE A 301 22.62 5.51 -4.74
CA ILE A 301 23.91 6.04 -5.20
C ILE A 301 25.04 5.74 -4.20
N ASP A 302 24.70 5.44 -2.94
CA ASP A 302 25.63 5.18 -1.85
C ASP A 302 25.77 3.69 -1.57
N CYS A 303 26.99 3.18 -1.74
CA CYS A 303 27.31 1.76 -1.57
C CYS A 303 27.08 1.29 -0.12
N GLU A 304 27.38 2.11 0.88
CA GLU A 304 27.20 1.71 2.29
C GLU A 304 25.70 1.63 2.65
N VAL A 305 24.89 2.53 2.10
CA VAL A 305 23.42 2.45 2.20
C VAL A 305 22.92 1.15 1.58
N ALA A 306 23.38 0.82 0.37
CA ALA A 306 23.01 -0.43 -0.28
C ALA A 306 23.41 -1.67 0.56
N LYS A 307 24.62 -1.73 1.11
CA LYS A 307 25.05 -2.87 1.94
C LYS A 307 24.21 -3.08 3.21
N MET A 308 23.65 -2.01 3.80
CA MET A 308 22.70 -2.15 4.92
C MET A 308 21.48 -2.97 4.50
N PHE A 309 20.96 -2.80 3.28
CA PHE A 309 19.86 -3.63 2.73
C PHE A 309 20.28 -5.07 2.38
N ALA A 310 21.57 -5.32 2.11
CA ALA A 310 22.11 -6.69 2.04
C ALA A 310 22.22 -7.38 3.42
N GLY A 311 21.98 -6.63 4.51
CA GLY A 311 22.06 -7.10 5.89
C GLY A 311 23.46 -7.14 6.46
N GLU A 312 24.36 -6.28 5.98
CA GLU A 312 25.66 -6.01 6.62
C GLU A 312 25.45 -5.58 8.09
N GLY A 313 26.28 -6.11 8.99
CA GLY A 313 26.17 -5.87 10.44
C GLY A 313 25.29 -6.86 11.22
N GLN A 314 24.43 -7.65 10.58
CA GLN A 314 23.70 -8.73 11.26
C GLN A 314 24.58 -9.99 11.40
N GLN A 315 25.30 -10.13 12.52
CA GLN A 315 26.13 -11.31 12.87
C GLN A 315 25.33 -12.60 13.18
N SER A 316 24.19 -12.83 12.53
CA SER A 316 23.57 -14.15 12.48
C SER A 316 24.10 -14.90 11.27
N LYS A 317 25.01 -15.84 11.55
CA LYS A 317 25.43 -16.95 10.69
C LYS A 317 24.21 -17.56 9.98
N MET A 318 24.45 -18.13 8.78
CA MET A 318 23.54 -19.04 8.05
C MET A 318 22.39 -19.55 8.93
N ARG A 319 21.16 -19.03 8.74
CA ARG A 319 20.00 -19.41 9.56
C ARG A 319 19.56 -20.84 9.22
N HIS A 320 20.27 -21.83 9.79
CA HIS A 320 19.67 -23.11 10.07
C HIS A 320 18.80 -22.99 11.31
N THR A 321 17.58 -22.49 11.14
CA THR A 321 16.49 -22.80 12.08
C THR A 321 16.16 -24.29 11.92
N PRO A 322 16.24 -25.13 12.97
CA PRO A 322 15.99 -26.58 12.85
C PRO A 322 14.51 -26.95 12.65
N LYS A 323 13.69 -25.98 12.25
CA LYS A 323 12.26 -26.09 11.96
C LYS A 323 12.02 -25.30 10.68
N ASP A 324 11.30 -25.96 9.78
CA ASP A 324 10.79 -25.48 8.50
C ASP A 324 11.86 -25.24 7.41
N HIS A 325 11.47 -25.50 6.16
CA HIS A 325 12.37 -25.72 5.01
C HIS A 325 12.90 -24.42 4.38
N CYS A 326 13.46 -23.51 5.18
CA CYS A 326 14.02 -22.25 4.67
C CYS A 326 15.25 -22.48 3.79
N ALA A 327 15.19 -21.99 2.54
CA ALA A 327 16.32 -21.98 1.61
C ALA A 327 17.49 -21.12 2.15
N LEU A 328 18.72 -21.54 1.84
CA LEU A 328 19.91 -20.79 2.23
C LEU A 328 19.97 -19.45 1.46
N GLN A 329 20.11 -18.35 2.22
CA GLN A 329 20.21 -16.99 1.69
C GLN A 329 21.59 -16.38 1.93
N TYR A 330 22.09 -15.65 0.94
CA TYR A 330 23.38 -14.95 0.93
C TYR A 330 23.17 -13.43 0.99
N SER A 331 24.12 -12.67 1.57
CA SER A 331 24.17 -11.21 1.36
C SER A 331 24.70 -10.92 -0.04
N CYS A 332 23.94 -10.18 -0.84
CA CYS A 332 24.29 -9.86 -2.22
C CYS A 332 24.31 -8.35 -2.44
N LEU A 333 25.37 -7.86 -3.08
CA LEU A 333 25.48 -6.49 -3.56
C LEU A 333 25.48 -6.49 -5.09
N CYS A 334 24.42 -5.96 -5.69
CA CYS A 334 24.36 -5.71 -7.13
C CYS A 334 24.88 -4.31 -7.43
N GLN A 335 25.81 -4.18 -8.36
CA GLN A 335 26.35 -2.92 -8.85
C GLN A 335 25.85 -2.69 -10.27
N TYR A 336 25.06 -1.64 -10.50
CA TYR A 336 24.47 -1.29 -11.79
C TYR A 336 25.16 -0.07 -12.39
N LEU A 337 25.77 -0.24 -13.57
CA LEU A 337 26.23 0.88 -14.39
C LEU A 337 25.11 1.32 -15.34
N ILE A 338 24.46 2.44 -15.01
CA ILE A 338 23.47 3.12 -15.84
C ILE A 338 24.19 3.99 -16.87
N LYS A 339 23.90 3.77 -18.16
CA LYS A 339 24.50 4.48 -19.28
C LYS A 339 23.54 5.43 -19.97
N GLN A 340 22.24 5.15 -19.96
CA GLN A 340 21.22 5.96 -20.62
C GLN A 340 20.49 6.84 -19.62
N ASN A 341 20.20 8.07 -20.02
CA ASN A 341 19.62 9.08 -19.13
C ASN A 341 18.11 8.89 -18.87
N LEU A 342 17.46 7.89 -19.45
CA LEU A 342 15.99 7.70 -19.44
C LEU A 342 15.56 6.34 -18.84
N THR A 343 16.46 5.64 -18.17
CA THR A 343 16.23 4.32 -17.58
C THR A 343 16.40 4.30 -16.06
N ALA A 344 16.99 5.34 -15.48
CA ALA A 344 16.99 5.56 -14.04
C ALA A 344 16.77 7.04 -13.69
N ILE A 345 16.16 7.28 -12.53
CA ILE A 345 15.96 8.61 -11.96
C ILE A 345 16.45 8.67 -10.51
N ASN A 346 17.09 9.77 -10.13
CA ASN A 346 17.36 10.10 -8.74
C ASN A 346 16.07 10.68 -8.13
N ILE A 347 15.55 9.99 -7.11
CA ILE A 347 14.31 10.37 -6.42
C ILE A 347 14.54 10.85 -4.99
N GLU A 348 15.78 11.09 -4.57
CA GLU A 348 16.16 11.60 -3.24
C GLU A 348 15.34 12.82 -2.82
N SER A 349 15.15 13.79 -3.73
CA SER A 349 14.37 15.02 -3.47
C SER A 349 12.85 14.86 -3.47
N LEU A 350 12.33 13.72 -3.93
CA LEU A 350 10.91 13.40 -4.01
C LEU A 350 10.47 12.37 -2.97
N SER A 351 11.39 11.52 -2.54
CA SER A 351 11.19 10.40 -1.62
C SER A 351 10.76 10.86 -0.23
N SER A 352 9.90 10.06 0.39
CA SER A 352 9.59 10.12 1.82
C SER A 352 10.80 9.71 2.70
N ARG A 353 11.86 9.15 2.11
CA ARG A 353 13.10 8.66 2.75
C ARG A 353 14.36 9.15 2.00
N PRO A 354 14.68 10.46 2.06
CA PRO A 354 15.83 11.03 1.35
C PRO A 354 17.19 10.49 1.85
N ASP A 355 17.24 9.95 3.08
CA ASP A 355 18.40 9.30 3.67
C ASP A 355 18.90 8.09 2.86
N GLU A 356 18.03 7.46 2.08
CA GLU A 356 18.36 6.28 1.26
C GLU A 356 19.06 6.65 -0.06
N LYS A 357 19.05 7.93 -0.45
CA LYS A 357 19.65 8.47 -1.69
C LYS A 357 19.28 7.64 -2.92
N GLU A 358 17.97 7.36 -3.02
CA GLU A 358 17.43 6.33 -3.89
C GLU A 358 17.49 6.73 -5.38
N ILE A 359 18.02 5.80 -6.17
CA ILE A 359 17.99 5.77 -7.63
C ILE A 359 16.96 4.72 -8.03
N LEU A 360 15.85 5.15 -8.62
CA LEU A 360 14.81 4.27 -9.13
C LEU A 360 15.09 3.91 -10.58
N ILE A 361 15.45 2.66 -10.84
CA ILE A 361 15.61 2.11 -12.19
C ILE A 361 14.23 1.70 -12.69
N LEU A 362 13.88 2.14 -13.90
CA LEU A 362 12.57 1.95 -14.50
C LEU A 362 12.42 0.55 -15.11
N PRO A 363 11.17 0.03 -15.22
CA PRO A 363 10.85 -1.20 -15.91
C PRO A 363 11.36 -1.25 -17.35
N PHE A 364 11.56 -2.47 -17.84
CA PHE A 364 12.05 -2.78 -19.19
C PHE A 364 13.48 -2.31 -19.48
N THR A 365 14.24 -1.92 -18.47
CA THR A 365 15.69 -1.71 -18.59
C THR A 365 16.40 -3.06 -18.76
N VAL A 366 17.33 -3.15 -19.72
CA VAL A 366 18.08 -4.37 -20.03
C VAL A 366 19.51 -4.24 -19.52
N PHE A 367 19.95 -5.22 -18.75
CA PHE A 367 21.30 -5.30 -18.20
C PHE A 367 22.03 -6.53 -18.71
N LYS A 368 23.33 -6.40 -18.95
CA LYS A 368 24.25 -7.51 -19.12
C LYS A 368 24.95 -7.78 -17.79
N VAL A 369 24.93 -9.04 -17.33
CA VAL A 369 25.72 -9.49 -16.19
C VAL A 369 27.18 -9.55 -16.62
N ILE A 370 28.04 -8.72 -16.04
CA ILE A 370 29.47 -8.62 -16.37
C ILE A 370 30.26 -9.65 -15.58
N SER A 371 30.10 -9.67 -14.25
CA SER A 371 30.79 -10.61 -13.36
C SER A 371 29.94 -10.99 -12.16
N ILE A 372 30.26 -12.14 -11.55
CA ILE A 372 29.63 -12.65 -10.33
C ILE A 372 30.76 -13.16 -9.43
N LYS A 373 31.07 -12.41 -8.36
CA LYS A 373 32.07 -12.80 -7.36
C LYS A 373 31.38 -13.50 -6.21
N ARG A 374 31.96 -14.59 -5.75
CA ARG A 374 31.43 -15.45 -4.67
C ARG A 374 32.37 -15.35 -3.48
N ASN A 375 32.44 -14.17 -2.88
CA ASN A 375 33.35 -13.81 -1.79
C ASN A 375 33.34 -14.83 -0.64
N TYR A 376 32.19 -15.46 -0.34
CA TYR A 376 32.07 -16.51 0.68
C TYR A 376 32.94 -17.75 0.46
N LEU A 377 33.46 -17.98 -0.76
CA LEU A 377 34.41 -19.05 -1.08
C LEU A 377 35.85 -18.67 -0.70
N ASP A 378 36.19 -17.39 -0.79
CA ASP A 378 37.53 -16.86 -0.54
C ASP A 378 37.70 -16.37 0.91
N ASP A 379 36.67 -15.71 1.45
CA ASP A 379 36.55 -15.27 2.84
C ASP A 379 35.11 -15.53 3.37
N PRO A 380 34.91 -16.60 4.15
CA PRO A 380 33.63 -16.89 4.82
C PRO A 380 33.18 -15.85 5.86
N THR A 381 34.01 -14.85 6.18
CA THR A 381 33.70 -13.74 7.09
C THR A 381 33.37 -12.43 6.38
N ALA A 382 33.44 -12.39 5.04
CA ALA A 382 33.05 -11.23 4.24
C ALA A 382 31.60 -10.81 4.53
N SER A 383 31.37 -9.51 4.75
CA SER A 383 30.04 -8.97 5.03
C SER A 383 29.08 -9.13 3.85
N ILE A 384 29.60 -9.00 2.64
CA ILE A 384 28.92 -9.26 1.37
C ILE A 384 29.44 -10.60 0.82
N SER A 385 28.55 -11.60 0.78
CA SER A 385 28.85 -12.95 0.29
C SER A 385 28.96 -13.01 -1.23
N ILE A 386 28.14 -12.22 -1.94
CA ILE A 386 28.03 -12.20 -3.40
C ILE A 386 28.12 -10.76 -3.90
N GLU A 387 28.93 -10.51 -4.92
CA GLU A 387 28.87 -9.28 -5.72
C GLU A 387 28.46 -9.62 -7.16
N ILE A 388 27.50 -8.89 -7.71
CA ILE A 388 27.08 -9.00 -9.10
C ILE A 388 27.29 -7.66 -9.78
N GLU A 389 28.13 -7.64 -10.82
CA GLU A 389 28.35 -6.45 -11.64
C GLU A 389 27.44 -6.51 -12.87
N LEU A 390 26.61 -5.49 -13.06
CA LEU A 390 25.64 -5.37 -14.15
C LEU A 390 25.88 -4.06 -14.92
N GLU A 391 25.83 -4.15 -16.25
CA GLU A 391 26.02 -3.03 -17.15
C GLU A 391 24.79 -2.84 -18.03
N GLU A 392 24.27 -1.62 -18.11
CA GLU A 392 23.14 -1.32 -18.99
C GLU A 392 23.50 -1.55 -20.47
N CYS A 393 22.56 -2.18 -21.18
CA CYS A 393 22.62 -2.36 -22.61
C CYS A 393 21.97 -1.16 -23.32
N GLU A 394 22.79 -0.41 -24.06
CA GLU A 394 22.36 0.78 -24.78
C GLU A 394 21.51 0.43 -26.01
N ASP A 395 20.38 1.11 -26.17
CA ASP A 395 19.67 1.15 -27.44
C ASP A 395 20.00 2.46 -28.18
N PRO A 396 20.62 2.40 -29.38
CA PRO A 396 20.99 3.61 -30.13
C PRO A 396 19.77 4.40 -30.66
N ASN A 397 18.55 3.86 -30.58
CA ASN A 397 17.33 4.56 -31.00
C ASN A 397 16.72 5.45 -29.89
N ASP A 398 16.93 5.14 -28.61
CA ASP A 398 16.44 5.99 -27.50
C ASP A 398 16.99 7.43 -27.62
N ASN A 399 18.24 7.58 -28.07
CA ASN A 399 18.89 8.88 -28.29
C ASN A 399 18.34 9.65 -29.51
N LYS A 400 17.63 9.01 -30.44
CA LYS A 400 17.03 9.69 -31.62
C LYS A 400 15.69 10.33 -31.28
N ASN A 401 14.89 9.67 -30.45
CA ASN A 401 13.59 10.19 -29.99
C ASN A 401 13.73 11.51 -29.18
N GLU A 402 14.92 11.84 -28.68
CA GLU A 402 15.22 13.15 -28.08
C GLU A 402 15.32 14.31 -29.09
N SER A 403 15.56 14.04 -30.38
CA SER A 403 15.69 15.09 -31.39
C SER A 403 14.35 15.59 -31.94
N GLU A 404 13.29 14.78 -31.88
CA GLU A 404 11.94 15.14 -32.34
C GLU A 404 11.08 15.78 -31.23
N ASN A 405 11.27 15.39 -29.97
CA ASN A 405 10.49 15.93 -28.83
C ASN A 405 10.92 17.34 -28.35
N LYS A 406 11.77 18.07 -29.11
CA LYS A 406 12.26 19.40 -28.72
C LYS A 406 11.33 20.56 -29.05
N GLU A 407 10.26 20.35 -29.81
CA GLU A 407 9.29 21.40 -30.17
C GLU A 407 7.85 21.02 -29.81
N ILE A 408 7.52 21.07 -28.51
CA ILE A 408 6.13 21.28 -28.07
C ILE A 408 6.05 22.70 -27.48
N PRO A 409 5.43 23.66 -28.19
CA PRO A 409 5.29 25.02 -27.69
C PRO A 409 4.49 25.05 -26.40
N ARG A 410 4.96 25.78 -25.39
CA ARG A 410 4.16 26.12 -24.19
C ARG A 410 3.06 27.13 -24.56
N THR A 411 2.00 26.67 -25.22
CA THR A 411 0.77 27.45 -25.35
C THR A 411 0.06 27.49 -24.01
N SER A 412 0.07 28.67 -23.39
CA SER A 412 -0.78 28.99 -22.24
C SER A 412 -2.24 28.97 -22.67
N LEU A 413 -2.91 27.82 -22.58
CA LEU A 413 -4.37 27.76 -22.67
C LEU A 413 -4.95 28.24 -21.34
N SER A 414 -5.72 29.31 -21.40
CA SER A 414 -6.62 29.71 -20.33
C SER A 414 -7.65 28.61 -20.09
N SER A 415 -7.77 28.12 -18.86
CA SER A 415 -8.86 27.24 -18.46
C SER A 415 -10.21 27.90 -18.74
N THR A 416 -11.08 27.19 -19.45
CA THR A 416 -12.46 27.61 -19.67
C THR A 416 -13.26 27.45 -18.38
N SER A 417 -14.20 28.36 -18.14
CA SER A 417 -14.94 28.43 -16.86
C SER A 417 -15.99 27.34 -16.67
N ASP A 418 -16.09 26.39 -17.61
CA ASP A 418 -16.96 25.23 -17.56
C ASP A 418 -16.23 24.00 -16.98
N ASP A 419 -14.94 23.81 -17.27
CA ASP A 419 -14.13 22.69 -16.72
C ASP A 419 -14.03 22.71 -15.18
N ILE A 420 -14.11 23.91 -14.59
CA ILE A 420 -14.11 24.09 -13.14
C ILE A 420 -15.46 23.71 -12.51
N LYS A 421 -16.57 23.80 -13.25
CA LYS A 421 -17.91 23.55 -12.72
C LYS A 421 -18.14 22.07 -12.41
N ASP A 422 -17.69 21.18 -13.28
CA ASP A 422 -17.92 19.74 -13.10
C ASP A 422 -17.09 19.15 -11.94
N VAL A 423 -15.85 19.63 -11.78
CA VAL A 423 -15.00 19.30 -10.61
C VAL A 423 -15.60 19.90 -9.33
N GLU A 424 -16.05 21.16 -9.37
CA GLU A 424 -16.76 21.76 -8.24
C GLU A 424 -18.07 21.04 -7.91
N GLU A 425 -18.83 20.55 -8.89
CA GLU A 425 -20.09 19.84 -8.69
C GLU A 425 -19.86 18.45 -8.08
N TYR A 426 -18.84 17.71 -8.53
CA TYR A 426 -18.41 16.46 -7.91
C TYR A 426 -17.98 16.64 -6.44
N VAL A 427 -17.18 17.68 -6.14
CA VAL A 427 -16.75 17.99 -4.77
C VAL A 427 -17.92 18.48 -3.90
N LYS A 428 -18.82 19.33 -4.44
CA LYS A 428 -20.03 19.81 -3.73
C LYS A 428 -21.02 18.67 -3.48
N PHE A 429 -21.16 17.71 -4.39
CA PHE A 429 -21.97 16.50 -4.21
C PHE A 429 -21.47 15.67 -3.02
N LYS A 430 -20.15 15.48 -2.90
CA LYS A 430 -19.52 14.77 -1.78
C LYS A 430 -19.71 15.52 -0.45
N GLN A 431 -19.50 16.84 -0.42
CA GLN A 431 -19.73 17.67 0.78
C GLN A 431 -21.21 17.70 1.24
N ARG A 432 -22.17 17.72 0.30
CA ARG A 432 -23.61 17.67 0.63
C ARG A 432 -23.98 16.35 1.31
N LYS A 433 -23.44 15.22 0.85
CA LYS A 433 -23.64 13.92 1.51
C LYS A 433 -23.02 13.88 2.91
N CYS A 434 -21.80 14.37 3.12
CA CYS A 434 -21.19 14.42 4.46
C CYS A 434 -21.99 15.27 5.46
N ARG A 435 -22.55 16.41 5.03
CA ARG A 435 -23.44 17.21 5.90
C ARG A 435 -24.76 16.50 6.22
N LEU A 436 -25.35 15.79 5.25
CA LEU A 436 -26.58 15.02 5.47
C LEU A 436 -26.35 13.86 6.46
N TYR A 437 -25.27 13.09 6.29
CA TYR A 437 -24.91 12.02 7.23
C TYR A 437 -24.55 12.57 8.62
N GLY A 438 -23.89 13.73 8.72
CA GLY A 438 -23.64 14.40 9.99
C GLY A 438 -24.92 14.80 10.73
N ILE A 439 -25.93 15.32 10.02
CA ILE A 439 -27.24 15.67 10.60
C ILE A 439 -28.01 14.42 11.04
N ILE A 440 -28.02 13.36 10.23
CA ILE A 440 -28.66 12.08 10.58
C ILE A 440 -27.98 11.44 11.80
N GLY A 441 -26.65 11.46 11.85
CA GLY A 441 -25.86 10.98 13.00
C GLY A 441 -26.13 11.79 14.27
N PHE A 442 -26.21 13.12 14.18
CA PHE A 442 -26.54 13.98 15.31
C PHE A 442 -27.96 13.73 15.84
N LEU A 443 -28.94 13.53 14.97
CA LEU A 443 -30.31 13.17 15.36
C LEU A 443 -30.39 11.79 16.01
N ALA A 444 -29.68 10.80 15.46
CA ALA A 444 -29.58 9.47 16.06
C ALA A 444 -28.92 9.50 17.46
N PHE A 445 -27.84 10.28 17.61
CA PHE A 445 -27.15 10.48 18.89
C PHE A 445 -28.03 11.20 19.92
N ALA A 446 -28.79 12.23 19.52
CA ALA A 446 -29.74 12.92 20.40
C ALA A 446 -30.89 12.00 20.87
N ILE A 447 -31.37 11.10 20.00
CA ILE A 447 -32.38 10.08 20.37
C ILE A 447 -31.77 9.06 21.34
N LEU A 448 -30.55 8.58 21.09
CA LEU A 448 -29.82 7.68 22.00
C LEU A 448 -29.61 8.32 23.38
N LEU A 449 -29.18 9.58 23.46
CA LEU A 449 -29.09 10.32 24.71
C LEU A 449 -30.45 10.46 25.42
N GLY A 450 -31.53 10.74 24.68
CA GLY A 450 -32.87 10.77 25.25
C GLY A 450 -33.28 9.43 25.87
N LEU A 451 -32.97 8.32 25.19
CA LEU A 451 -33.25 6.97 25.67
C LEU A 451 -32.39 6.58 26.88
N THR A 452 -31.11 6.94 26.92
CA THR A 452 -30.25 6.68 28.10
C THR A 452 -30.70 7.52 29.31
N PHE A 453 -31.11 8.77 29.13
CA PHE A 453 -31.71 9.57 30.21
C PHE A 453 -33.00 8.94 30.75
N ILE A 454 -33.88 8.43 29.89
CA ILE A 454 -35.09 7.71 30.31
C ILE A 454 -34.71 6.43 31.08
N PHE A 455 -33.72 5.67 30.61
CA PHE A 455 -33.28 4.44 31.27
C PHE A 455 -32.64 4.71 32.64
N VAL A 456 -31.78 5.73 32.75
CA VAL A 456 -31.21 6.20 34.04
C VAL A 456 -32.30 6.69 34.98
N PHE A 457 -33.32 7.41 34.49
CA PHE A 457 -34.43 7.87 35.30
C PHE A 457 -35.27 6.71 35.86
N ILE A 458 -35.57 5.70 35.04
CA ILE A 458 -36.23 4.45 35.48
C ILE A 458 -35.36 3.72 36.52
N PHE A 459 -34.06 3.62 36.28
CA PHE A 459 -33.12 2.97 37.19
C PHE A 459 -32.98 3.71 38.53
N VAL A 460 -33.03 5.05 38.54
CA VAL A 460 -33.05 5.88 39.76
C VAL A 460 -34.35 5.68 40.55
N ILE A 461 -35.50 5.59 39.88
CA ILE A 461 -36.78 5.27 40.52
C ILE A 461 -36.74 3.87 41.16
N GLN A 462 -36.20 2.87 40.44
CA GLN A 462 -36.04 1.51 40.99
C GLN A 462 -35.07 1.49 42.19
N LYS A 463 -33.92 2.19 42.09
CA LYS A 463 -32.91 2.29 43.16
C LYS A 463 -33.40 3.05 44.40
N HIS A 464 -34.43 3.89 44.26
CA HIS A 464 -35.06 4.57 45.40
C HIS A 464 -35.93 3.65 46.28
N SER A 465 -36.31 2.45 45.80
CA SER A 465 -37.10 1.48 46.57
C SER A 465 -36.26 0.59 47.51
N THR A 466 -34.93 0.61 47.43
CA THR A 466 -34.05 -0.30 48.20
C THR A 466 -32.81 0.41 48.75
N LYS A 467 -32.99 1.17 49.84
CA LYS A 467 -31.90 1.52 50.75
C LYS A 467 -32.25 1.20 52.20
N LYS A 468 -31.52 0.25 52.79
CA LYS A 468 -31.43 0.08 54.24
C LYS A 468 -29.97 -0.10 54.64
N THR A 469 -29.40 1.01 55.13
CA THR A 469 -28.44 1.12 56.24
C THR A 469 -27.33 0.07 56.40
N THR A 470 -26.07 0.52 56.28
CA THR A 470 -25.06 0.43 57.36
C THR A 470 -23.90 1.42 57.14
N ASN A 471 -23.26 1.82 58.25
CA ASN A 471 -22.11 2.74 58.30
C ASN A 471 -20.78 1.95 58.31
N MET A 472 -19.63 2.62 58.10
CA MET A 472 -18.63 2.98 59.14
C MET A 472 -17.17 3.08 58.63
N THR A 473 -16.50 4.19 59.00
CA THR A 473 -15.06 4.36 59.29
C THR A 473 -13.95 3.98 58.28
N THR A 474 -13.19 5.01 57.90
CA THR A 474 -11.74 4.99 57.58
C THR A 474 -10.91 4.63 58.83
N PRO A 475 -9.62 4.23 58.68
CA PRO A 475 -8.54 5.23 58.87
C PRO A 475 -7.26 4.99 58.03
N THR A 476 -6.42 6.04 57.90
CA THR A 476 -4.91 6.10 57.90
C THR A 476 -4.07 5.02 57.19
N THR A 477 -2.93 5.27 56.54
CA THR A 477 -2.10 6.46 56.24
C THR A 477 -1.15 6.05 55.06
N GLU A 478 -0.15 6.79 54.56
CA GLU A 478 0.62 7.97 54.99
C GLU A 478 0.91 8.88 53.77
N ASN A 479 2.00 9.65 53.77
CA ASN A 479 2.48 10.44 52.61
C ASN A 479 3.86 9.96 52.15
N ASP A 480 4.15 10.13 50.87
CA ASP A 480 5.44 10.68 50.42
C ASP A 480 5.13 11.72 49.34
N ASN A 481 5.47 12.98 49.63
CA ASN A 481 5.21 14.12 48.77
C ASN A 481 6.40 14.37 47.85
N ASP A 482 6.16 14.32 46.54
CA ASP A 482 6.95 15.04 45.54
C ASP A 482 5.97 15.71 44.55
N ASP A 483 5.88 17.03 44.67
CA ASP A 483 5.33 18.05 43.77
C ASP A 483 4.06 17.75 42.94
N ASP A 484 2.93 18.22 43.47
CA ASP A 484 1.66 18.38 42.76
C ASP A 484 1.72 19.52 41.73
N TYR A 485 2.26 19.21 40.56
CA TYR A 485 1.92 19.93 39.33
C TYR A 485 0.65 19.31 38.75
N SER A 486 -0.48 19.97 39.00
CA SER A 486 -1.73 19.66 38.29
C SER A 486 -1.52 19.75 36.78
N LEU A 487 -1.51 18.58 36.13
CA LEU A 487 -1.27 18.45 34.70
C LEU A 487 -2.33 19.27 33.93
N PRO A 488 -1.93 20.02 32.88
CA PRO A 488 -2.87 20.83 32.12
C PRO A 488 -3.98 19.97 31.53
N GLN A 489 -5.20 20.50 31.57
CA GLN A 489 -6.43 19.79 31.24
C GLN A 489 -6.40 19.29 29.78
N GLY A 490 -6.12 17.99 29.60
CA GLY A 490 -5.89 17.37 28.29
C GLY A 490 -4.70 16.40 28.23
N CYS A 491 -3.81 16.38 29.23
CA CYS A 491 -2.76 15.36 29.31
C CYS A 491 -3.34 13.97 29.72
N PRO A 492 -2.87 12.86 29.11
CA PRO A 492 -3.28 11.52 29.52
C PRO A 492 -2.74 11.19 30.91
N ASN A 493 -3.50 10.42 31.68
CA ASN A 493 -3.10 9.99 33.02
C ASN A 493 -1.98 8.94 32.93
N ILE A 494 -0.83 9.23 33.53
CA ILE A 494 0.32 8.30 33.58
C ILE A 494 0.39 7.67 34.96
N LEU A 495 0.08 6.38 35.03
CA LEU A 495 0.07 5.57 36.25
C LEU A 495 1.51 5.34 36.73
N LYS A 496 1.75 5.58 38.03
CA LYS A 496 3.07 5.44 38.65
C LYS A 496 3.45 3.96 38.82
N ARG A 497 4.73 3.67 39.03
CA ARG A 497 5.23 2.30 39.31
C ARG A 497 4.55 1.62 40.51
N SER A 498 4.14 2.40 41.51
CA SER A 498 3.38 1.92 42.66
C SER A 498 1.99 1.42 42.28
N SER A 499 1.34 2.02 41.27
CA SER A 499 -0.01 1.66 40.83
C SER A 499 -0.11 0.20 40.36
N TRP A 500 0.95 -0.35 39.73
CA TRP A 500 0.99 -1.73 39.23
C TRP A 500 1.83 -2.69 40.08
N ASN A 501 2.22 -2.30 41.30
CA ASN A 501 3.09 -3.09 42.20
C ASN A 501 4.42 -3.53 41.56
N ALA A 502 5.09 -2.59 40.87
CA ALA A 502 6.39 -2.82 40.26
C ALA A 502 7.44 -3.32 41.26
N ARG A 503 8.22 -4.33 40.87
CA ARG A 503 9.44 -4.73 41.60
C ARG A 503 10.45 -3.56 41.63
N PRO A 504 11.27 -3.46 42.69
CA PRO A 504 12.41 -2.56 42.69
C PRO A 504 13.41 -2.98 41.61
N TYR A 505 13.97 -2.00 40.92
CA TYR A 505 15.09 -2.22 39.99
C TYR A 505 16.33 -2.75 40.74
N ARG A 506 17.14 -3.59 40.08
CA ARG A 506 18.46 -4.01 40.59
C ARG A 506 19.48 -2.88 40.46
N TYR A 507 19.42 -2.17 39.33
CA TYR A 507 20.18 -0.96 39.05
C TYR A 507 19.27 0.06 38.36
N ARG A 508 19.40 1.35 38.72
CA ARG A 508 18.46 2.39 38.29
C ARG A 508 18.60 2.78 36.81
N GLY A 509 19.70 2.39 36.17
CA GLY A 509 20.05 2.78 34.81
C GLY A 509 20.71 4.16 34.74
N ASP A 510 21.32 4.45 33.59
CA ASP A 510 21.88 5.77 33.28
C ASP A 510 20.76 6.82 33.11
N LEU A 511 21.09 8.09 33.35
CA LEU A 511 20.17 9.20 33.09
C LEU A 511 20.03 9.44 31.58
N ALA A 512 18.79 9.58 31.12
CA ALA A 512 18.50 9.96 29.75
C ALA A 512 18.87 11.44 29.51
N THR A 513 19.46 11.75 28.35
CA THR A 513 19.65 13.14 27.93
C THR A 513 18.33 13.65 27.34
N LEU A 514 17.67 14.58 28.04
CA LEU A 514 16.38 15.13 27.63
C LEU A 514 16.54 16.50 26.95
N PRO A 515 15.68 16.85 25.97
CA PRO A 515 14.64 16.00 25.38
C PRO A 515 15.24 14.92 24.47
N VAL A 516 14.65 13.72 24.52
CA VAL A 516 14.89 12.69 23.49
C VAL A 516 14.26 13.11 22.15
N THR A 517 14.83 12.66 21.04
CA THR A 517 14.33 12.97 19.69
C THR A 517 13.32 11.95 19.17
N ASP A 518 13.34 10.73 19.72
CA ASP A 518 12.67 9.57 19.13
C ASP A 518 11.81 8.81 20.15
N ILE A 519 10.80 8.10 19.66
CA ILE A 519 10.02 7.10 20.42
C ILE A 519 10.10 5.78 19.65
N VAL A 520 10.45 4.71 20.34
CA VAL A 520 10.48 3.36 19.76
C VAL A 520 9.31 2.56 20.35
N VAL A 521 8.41 2.10 19.49
CA VAL A 521 7.23 1.32 19.87
C VAL A 521 7.47 -0.16 19.61
N HIS A 522 7.26 -1.00 20.63
CA HIS A 522 7.28 -2.45 20.54
C HIS A 522 5.86 -2.99 20.77
N GLN A 523 5.31 -3.67 19.78
CA GLN A 523 4.05 -4.41 19.87
C GLN A 523 4.32 -5.86 20.31
N LEU A 524 3.53 -6.39 21.24
CA LEU A 524 3.63 -7.79 21.70
C LEU A 524 2.33 -8.54 21.39
N GLU A 525 2.37 -9.42 20.39
CA GLU A 525 1.25 -10.32 20.07
C GLU A 525 1.25 -11.57 20.96
N GLY A 526 0.05 -12.09 21.26
CA GLY A 526 -0.13 -13.39 21.94
C GLY A 526 -0.89 -13.37 23.28
N TYR A 527 -1.42 -12.23 23.71
CA TYR A 527 -2.18 -12.10 24.97
C TYR A 527 -3.69 -11.90 24.73
N LYS A 528 -4.52 -12.36 25.67
CA LYS A 528 -5.96 -12.60 25.44
C LYS A 528 -6.81 -11.34 25.30
N SER A 529 -7.76 -11.39 24.37
CA SER A 529 -8.85 -10.43 24.16
C SER A 529 -9.60 -10.07 25.46
N ILE A 530 -9.73 -8.76 25.68
CA ILE A 530 -10.40 -8.05 26.80
C ILE A 530 -9.73 -8.24 28.16
N MET A 531 -9.16 -7.14 28.67
CA MET A 531 -8.56 -7.06 30.00
C MET A 531 -9.25 -6.00 30.83
N ASN A 532 -9.49 -6.32 32.10
CA ASN A 532 -9.76 -5.29 33.10
C ASN A 532 -8.43 -4.72 33.62
N HIS A 533 -8.50 -3.61 34.33
CA HIS A 533 -7.35 -2.96 34.99
C HIS A 533 -6.38 -3.91 35.72
N GLN A 534 -6.88 -4.98 36.36
CA GLN A 534 -6.06 -5.92 37.13
C GLN A 534 -5.26 -6.86 36.21
N ASP A 535 -5.81 -7.24 35.06
CA ASP A 535 -5.11 -8.05 34.06
C ASP A 535 -4.00 -7.23 33.37
N CYS A 536 -4.23 -5.95 33.05
CA CYS A 536 -3.19 -5.04 32.56
C CYS A 536 -2.00 -4.95 33.52
N MET A 537 -2.26 -4.71 34.82
CA MET A 537 -1.21 -4.68 35.85
C MET A 537 -0.48 -6.02 35.97
N LYS A 538 -1.19 -7.14 35.84
CA LYS A 538 -0.60 -8.49 35.87
C LYS A 538 0.34 -8.72 34.68
N GLN A 539 -0.01 -8.29 33.47
CA GLN A 539 0.84 -8.48 32.29
C GLN A 539 2.08 -7.58 32.29
N ILE A 540 1.95 -6.31 32.69
CA ILE A 540 3.09 -5.42 32.87
C ILE A 540 4.09 -6.02 33.88
N LYS A 541 3.57 -6.67 34.92
CA LYS A 541 4.38 -7.41 35.90
C LYS A 541 5.00 -8.68 35.31
N GLU A 542 4.27 -9.48 34.53
CA GLU A 542 4.83 -10.64 33.81
C GLU A 542 5.96 -10.23 32.85
N VAL A 543 5.84 -9.08 32.17
CA VAL A 543 6.90 -8.49 31.34
C VAL A 543 8.10 -8.00 32.19
N GLN A 544 7.87 -7.43 33.37
CA GLN A 544 8.96 -7.11 34.30
C GLN A 544 9.68 -8.38 34.79
N ASP A 545 8.92 -9.39 35.18
CA ASP A 545 9.42 -10.66 35.69
C ASP A 545 10.22 -11.40 34.61
N TYR A 546 9.75 -11.42 33.35
CA TYR A 546 10.50 -11.97 32.21
C TYR A 546 11.85 -11.26 32.02
N HIS A 547 11.85 -9.93 31.89
CA HIS A 547 13.09 -9.17 31.69
C HIS A 547 14.08 -9.37 32.84
N MET A 548 13.60 -9.32 34.10
CA MET A 548 14.48 -9.43 35.26
C MET A 548 14.96 -10.88 35.49
N ASP A 549 14.12 -11.89 35.32
CA ASP A 549 14.43 -13.24 35.77
C ASP A 549 14.82 -14.20 34.63
N ALA A 550 14.33 -14.01 33.40
CA ALA A 550 14.80 -14.76 32.23
C ALA A 550 15.99 -14.06 31.59
N GLU A 551 15.82 -12.83 31.10
CA GLU A 551 16.84 -12.04 30.37
C GLU A 551 17.93 -11.43 31.28
N LYS A 552 17.76 -11.52 32.60
CA LYS A 552 18.68 -11.01 33.64
C LYS A 552 18.88 -9.49 33.64
N TRP A 553 17.96 -8.72 33.05
CA TRP A 553 18.02 -7.26 33.04
C TRP A 553 17.83 -6.66 34.44
N ASP A 554 18.23 -5.40 34.59
CA ASP A 554 18.13 -4.69 35.87
C ASP A 554 16.70 -4.28 36.26
N ASP A 555 15.84 -4.11 35.27
CA ASP A 555 14.43 -3.72 35.40
C ASP A 555 13.72 -3.96 34.06
N ILE A 556 12.40 -3.80 34.01
CA ILE A 556 11.60 -3.76 32.78
C ILE A 556 12.25 -2.85 31.72
N GLY A 557 12.36 -3.30 30.48
CA GLY A 557 13.13 -2.57 29.47
C GLY A 557 12.49 -1.27 28.97
N TYR A 558 11.18 -1.14 29.08
CA TYR A 558 10.43 -0.02 28.52
C TYR A 558 10.35 1.18 29.47
N ASN A 559 10.35 2.39 28.90
CA ASN A 559 10.07 3.62 29.63
C ASN A 559 8.59 3.72 30.00
N PHE A 560 7.70 3.37 29.07
CA PHE A 560 6.25 3.33 29.26
C PHE A 560 5.62 2.07 28.67
N LEU A 561 4.54 1.60 29.27
CA LEU A 561 3.74 0.47 28.79
C LEU A 561 2.28 0.90 28.68
N LEU A 562 1.62 0.53 27.59
CA LEU A 562 0.23 0.88 27.34
C LEU A 562 -0.59 -0.39 27.21
N CYS A 563 -1.69 -0.43 27.95
CA CYS A 563 -2.65 -1.51 27.96
C CYS A 563 -4.06 -0.93 27.85
N ASP A 564 -4.87 -1.53 27.01
CA ASP A 564 -6.25 -1.12 26.78
C ASP A 564 -7.16 -1.81 27.80
N ASP A 565 -7.79 -1.02 28.67
CA ASP A 565 -8.76 -1.50 29.65
C ASP A 565 -10.14 -1.67 28.99
N SER A 566 -10.96 -2.55 29.57
CA SER A 566 -12.30 -2.99 29.16
C SER A 566 -13.37 -1.92 28.89
N ASP A 567 -13.07 -0.63 29.11
CA ASP A 567 -13.93 0.54 28.86
C ASP A 567 -13.42 1.41 27.68
N ASP A 568 -12.67 0.86 26.73
CA ASP A 568 -12.04 1.56 25.58
C ASP A 568 -11.16 2.76 26.00
N GLN A 569 -10.47 2.65 27.15
CA GLN A 569 -9.58 3.69 27.67
C GLN A 569 -8.15 3.16 27.85
N GLN A 570 -7.28 3.49 26.90
CA GLN A 570 -5.85 3.18 26.94
C GLN A 570 -5.17 3.82 28.16
N GLN A 571 -4.59 2.98 29.04
CA GLN A 571 -3.87 3.43 30.24
C GLN A 571 -2.35 3.40 30.01
N ILE A 572 -1.67 4.48 30.39
CA ILE A 572 -0.20 4.59 30.30
C ILE A 572 0.41 4.27 31.67
N TYR A 573 1.23 3.22 31.74
CA TYR A 573 1.95 2.81 32.93
C TYR A 573 3.43 3.18 32.85
N THR A 574 3.97 3.71 33.94
CA THR A 574 5.40 4.04 34.06
C THR A 574 6.22 2.76 34.23
N GLY A 575 7.09 2.47 33.26
CA GLY A 575 8.19 1.52 33.40
C GLY A 575 9.41 2.23 33.99
N ARG A 576 10.45 2.46 33.19
CA ARG A 576 11.62 3.29 33.56
C ARG A 576 11.35 4.79 33.61
N GLY A 577 10.24 5.26 33.01
CA GLY A 577 9.84 6.67 33.02
C GLY A 577 10.72 7.58 32.17
N TRP A 578 10.56 8.90 32.31
CA TRP A 578 11.19 9.91 31.45
C TRP A 578 12.70 10.05 31.63
N THR A 579 13.22 9.88 32.84
CA THR A 579 14.58 10.33 33.20
C THR A 579 15.66 9.26 33.07
N PHE A 580 15.32 8.01 32.77
CA PHE A 580 16.26 6.88 32.75
C PHE A 580 16.30 6.19 31.39
N VAL A 581 17.50 5.75 31.00
CA VAL A 581 17.77 5.05 29.74
C VAL A 581 17.03 3.71 29.68
N GLY A 582 16.30 3.50 28.59
CA GLY A 582 15.57 2.27 28.30
C GLY A 582 16.50 1.08 27.99
N ALA A 583 15.91 -0.11 27.87
CA ALA A 583 16.56 -1.31 27.36
C ALA A 583 15.76 -1.95 26.20
N HIS A 584 15.01 -1.14 25.47
CA HIS A 584 14.09 -1.54 24.41
C HIS A 584 14.79 -1.75 23.05
N CYS A 585 15.68 -0.84 22.64
CA CYS A 585 16.33 -0.90 21.33
C CYS A 585 17.82 -0.53 21.42
N LYS A 586 18.69 -1.50 21.13
CA LYS A 586 20.15 -1.32 21.14
C LYS A 586 20.54 -0.16 20.21
N VAL A 587 21.52 0.66 20.63
CA VAL A 587 21.91 1.95 20.01
C VAL A 587 20.92 3.10 20.24
N TYR A 588 19.61 2.86 20.21
CA TYR A 588 18.59 3.92 20.38
C TYR A 588 18.20 4.21 21.83
N ASN A 589 18.48 3.31 22.78
CA ASN A 589 18.15 3.44 24.21
C ASN A 589 18.52 4.79 24.85
N THR A 590 19.61 5.44 24.42
CA THR A 590 20.09 6.72 24.98
C THR A 590 19.50 7.97 24.28
N LYS A 591 18.82 7.80 23.14
CA LYS A 591 18.26 8.87 22.29
C LYS A 591 16.73 8.82 22.16
N SER A 592 16.11 7.75 22.66
CA SER A 592 14.69 7.46 22.49
C SER A 592 14.04 6.97 23.77
N LEU A 593 12.73 7.15 23.87
CA LEU A 593 11.91 6.49 24.89
C LEU A 593 11.32 5.20 24.32
N GLY A 594 11.46 4.10 25.05
CA GLY A 594 10.85 2.82 24.74
C GLY A 594 9.42 2.77 25.21
N LYS A 595 8.50 2.54 24.29
CA LYS A 595 7.07 2.33 24.56
C LYS A 595 6.70 0.90 24.17
N ASN A 596 5.99 0.19 25.04
CA ASN A 596 5.39 -1.10 24.70
C ASN A 596 3.87 -0.97 24.64
N GLU A 597 3.26 -1.55 23.62
CA GLU A 597 1.80 -1.62 23.44
C GLU A 597 1.35 -3.07 23.45
N PHE A 598 0.39 -3.37 24.33
CA PHE A 598 -0.39 -4.60 24.27
C PHE A 598 -1.60 -4.33 23.36
N LEU A 599 -1.41 -4.51 22.05
CA LEU A 599 -2.49 -4.46 21.06
C LEU A 599 -3.16 -5.83 20.98
N PHE A 600 -4.50 -5.85 20.88
CA PHE A 600 -5.35 -7.05 20.97
C PHE A 600 -6.18 -7.31 19.70
#